data_AF-A0A359N0D9-F1
#
_entry.id   AF-A0A359N0D9-F1
#
_cell.length_a   1.000
_cell.length_b   1.000
_cell.length_c   1.000
_cell.angle_alpha   90.00
_cell.angle_beta   90.00
_cell.angle_gamma   90.00
#
_symmetry.space_group_name_H-M   'P 1'
#
loop_
_entity.id
_entity.type
_entity.pdbx_description
1 polymer ?
#
loop_
_entity_poly.entity_id
_entity_poly.type
_entity_poly.pdbx_seq_one_letter_code
_entity_poly.pdbx_strand_id
1 'polypeptide(L)' 'MNDKLIEILSKYKIEDIIELERKDRQFIAIKSLFESLENKSYFLSLIVTNALLSYQLSSSGEEYWEEFCQFASEYKF' A
#
# COMPACT_ATOMS: atom_id res chain seq x y z
N MET A 1 14.45 8.18 -26.33
CA MET A 1 13.79 8.74 -25.12
C MET A 1 13.75 7.71 -23.98
N ASN A 2 13.56 6.42 -24.27
CA ASN A 2 13.60 5.35 -23.27
C ASN A 2 15.00 5.05 -22.70
N ASP A 3 16.07 5.22 -23.49
CA ASP A 3 17.42 4.78 -23.08
C ASP A 3 17.94 5.51 -21.84
N LYS A 4 17.66 6.82 -21.74
CA LYS A 4 18.04 7.62 -20.57
C LYS A 4 17.27 7.23 -19.30
N LEU A 5 15.99 6.87 -19.43
CA LEU A 5 15.18 6.41 -18.31
C LEU A 5 15.68 5.05 -17.80
N ILE A 6 15.94 4.12 -18.71
CA ILE A 6 16.49 2.79 -18.39
C ILE A 6 17.87 2.95 -17.72
N GLU A 7 18.74 3.82 -18.25
CA GLU A 7 20.05 4.09 -17.65
C GLU A 7 19.92 4.61 -16.22
N ILE A 8 18.98 5.52 -15.95
CA ILE A 8 18.75 6.06 -14.60
C ILE A 8 18.18 4.98 -13.67
N LEU A 9 17.14 4.25 -14.09
CA LEU A 9 16.50 3.22 -13.28
C LEU A 9 17.45 2.05 -12.97
N SER A 10 18.35 1.71 -13.90
CA SER A 10 19.35 0.65 -13.70
C SER A 10 20.38 0.94 -12.59
N LYS A 11 20.48 2.20 -12.13
CA LYS A 11 21.39 2.60 -11.05
C LYS A 11 20.84 2.28 -9.67
N TYR A 12 19.53 2.05 -9.54
CA TYR A 12 18.90 1.69 -8.29
C TYR A 12 19.08 0.21 -7.99
N LYS A 13 19.40 -0.10 -6.74
CA LYS A 13 19.42 -1.46 -6.23
C LYS A 13 18.07 -1.83 -5.63
N ILE A 14 17.85 -3.12 -5.41
CA ILE A 14 16.62 -3.60 -4.78
C ILE A 14 16.44 -3.01 -3.38
N GLU A 15 17.52 -2.79 -2.64
CA GLU A 15 17.47 -2.17 -1.31
C GLU A 15 16.95 -0.73 -1.37
N ASP A 16 17.31 0.02 -2.42
CA ASP A 16 16.81 1.38 -2.62
C ASP A 16 15.30 1.37 -2.85
N ILE A 17 14.80 0.39 -3.60
CA ILE A 17 13.36 0.22 -3.86
C ILE A 17 12.61 -0.19 -2.60
N ILE A 18 13.15 -1.14 -1.82
CA ILE A 18 12.53 -1.56 -0.55
C ILE A 18 12.45 -0.37 0.43
N GLU A 19 13.48 0.47 0.49
CA GLU A 19 13.45 1.68 1.33
C GLU A 19 12.49 2.75 0.83
N LEU A 20 12.24 2.81 -0.49
CA LEU A 20 11.19 3.65 -1.07
C LEU A 20 9.80 3.12 -0.73
N GLU A 21 9.55 1.82 -0.92
CA GLU A 21 8.28 1.16 -0.58
C GLU A 21 7.92 1.33 0.89
N ARG A 22 8.91 1.25 1.79
CA ARG A 22 8.70 1.50 3.23
C ARG A 22 8.24 2.91 3.58
N LYS A 23 8.47 3.87 2.68
CA LYS A 23 8.04 5.28 2.80
C LYS A 23 6.75 5.56 2.03
N ASP A 24 6.24 4.60 1.26
CA ASP A 24 4.96 4.72 0.59
C ASP A 24 3.84 4.85 1.63
N ARG A 25 2.98 5.85 1.46
CA ARG A 25 1.82 6.09 2.33
C ARG A 25 0.90 4.88 2.38
N GLN A 26 0.72 4.18 1.25
CA GLN A 26 -0.09 2.97 1.18
C GLN A 26 0.52 1.85 2.03
N PHE A 27 1.84 1.64 1.94
CA PHE A 27 2.54 0.67 2.77
C PHE A 27 2.43 1.00 4.26
N ILE A 28 2.60 2.27 4.63
CA ILE A 28 2.49 2.73 6.02
C ILE A 28 1.08 2.49 6.58
N ALA A 29 0.03 2.83 5.82
CA ALA A 29 -1.36 2.60 6.21
C ALA A 29 -1.66 1.11 6.41
N ILE A 30 -1.25 0.28 5.45
CA ILE A 30 -1.42 -1.18 5.49
C ILE A 30 -0.68 -1.80 6.67
N LYS A 31 0.54 -1.32 6.97
CA LYS A 31 1.32 -1.77 8.13
C LYS A 31 0.61 -1.44 9.44
N SER A 32 0.07 -0.23 9.57
CA SER A 32 -0.72 0.20 10.73
C SER A 32 -1.96 -0.68 10.93
N LEU A 33 -2.65 -1.03 9.84
CA LEU A 33 -3.77 -1.97 9.90
C LEU A 33 -3.32 -3.36 10.39
N PHE A 34 -2.23 -3.91 9.87
CA PHE A 34 -1.73 -5.22 10.31
C PHE A 34 -1.37 -5.26 11.81
N GLU A 35 -0.84 -4.15 12.33
CA GLU A 35 -0.47 -4.01 13.75
C GLU A 35 -1.70 -3.87 14.67
N SER A 36 -2.81 -3.32 14.17
CA SER A 36 -4.05 -3.10 14.93
C SER A 36 -5.04 -4.27 14.88
N LEU A 37 -4.98 -5.12 13.87
CA LEU A 37 -5.90 -6.27 13.74
C LEU A 37 -5.68 -7.32 14.84
N GLU A 38 -6.75 -7.64 15.58
CA GLU A 38 -6.76 -8.76 16.54
C GLU A 38 -6.54 -10.10 15.83
N ASN A 39 -7.24 -10.33 14.70
CA ASN A 39 -7.13 -11.54 13.90
C ASN A 39 -6.47 -11.30 12.55
N LYS A 40 -5.20 -11.71 12.45
CA LYS A 40 -4.37 -11.56 11.24
C LYS A 40 -4.81 -12.43 10.06
N SER A 41 -5.70 -13.40 10.26
CA SER A 41 -6.18 -14.25 9.15
C SER A 41 -6.95 -13.48 8.09
N TYR A 42 -7.63 -12.38 8.47
CA TYR A 42 -8.42 -11.57 7.54
C TYR A 42 -7.60 -10.54 6.77
N PHE A 43 -6.39 -10.21 7.26
CA PHE A 43 -5.58 -9.13 6.70
C PHE A 43 -5.39 -9.26 5.19
N LEU A 44 -4.91 -10.42 4.72
CA LEU A 44 -4.63 -10.60 3.29
C LEU A 44 -5.91 -10.49 2.44
N SER A 45 -7.02 -11.07 2.89
CA SER A 45 -8.31 -10.99 2.19
C SER A 45 -8.83 -9.55 2.11
N LEU A 46 -8.68 -8.77 3.18
CA LEU A 46 -9.04 -7.35 3.23
C LEU A 46 -8.21 -6.53 2.22
N ILE A 47 -6.87 -6.69 2.24
CA ILE A 47 -5.97 -5.96 1.34
C ILE A 47 -6.25 -6.31 -0.12
N VAL A 48 -6.34 -7.60 -0.46
CA VAL A 48 -6.55 -8.03 -1.85
C VAL A 48 -7.92 -7.55 -2.36
N THR A 49 -8.96 -7.64 -1.53
CA THR A 49 -10.29 -7.15 -1.92
C THR A 49 -10.29 -5.64 -2.14
N ASN A 50 -9.68 -4.87 -1.25
CA ASN A 50 -9.58 -3.42 -1.40
C ASN A 50 -8.79 -3.03 -2.65
N ALA A 51 -7.67 -3.71 -2.92
CA ALA A 51 -6.84 -3.46 -4.10
C ALA A 51 -7.62 -3.72 -5.42
N LEU A 52 -8.45 -4.76 -5.47
CA LEU A 52 -9.29 -5.04 -6.64
C LEU A 52 -10.36 -3.96 -6.88
N LEU A 53 -10.77 -3.25 -5.84
CA LEU A 53 -11.76 -2.16 -5.90
C LEU A 53 -11.13 -0.77 -6.09
N SER A 54 -9.80 -0.66 -5.99
CA SER A 54 -9.05 0.60 -6.04
C SER A 54 -8.90 1.12 -7.48
N TYR A 55 -10.02 1.35 -8.18
CA TYR A 55 -10.06 1.93 -9.52
C TYR A 55 -11.23 2.91 -9.64
N GLN A 56 -11.10 3.90 -10.54
CA GLN A 56 -12.12 4.95 -10.74
C GLN A 56 -12.55 5.65 -9.44
N LEU A 57 -11.60 5.88 -8.55
CA LEU A 57 -11.81 6.52 -7.25
C LEU A 57 -12.16 8.00 -7.41
N SER A 58 -12.99 8.51 -6.49
CA SER A 58 -13.31 9.94 -6.39
C SER A 58 -12.27 10.74 -5.59
N SER A 59 -11.28 10.07 -4.99
CA SER A 59 -10.17 10.62 -4.21
C SER A 59 -8.83 10.13 -4.76
N SER A 60 -7.72 10.59 -4.17
CA SER A 60 -6.41 10.01 -4.46
C SER A 60 -6.30 8.57 -3.95
N GLY A 61 -5.43 7.76 -4.56
CA GLY A 61 -5.23 6.38 -4.12
C GLY A 61 -4.70 6.31 -2.69
N GLU A 62 -3.83 7.26 -2.32
CA GLU A 62 -3.26 7.37 -0.99
C GLU A 62 -4.33 7.65 0.07
N GLU A 63 -5.20 8.63 -0.16
CA GLU A 63 -6.32 8.94 0.74
C GLU A 63 -7.27 7.75 0.86
N TYR A 64 -7.60 7.09 -0.25
CA TYR A 64 -8.47 5.91 -0.25
C TYR A 64 -7.89 4.77 0.60
N TRP A 65 -6.61 4.47 0.47
CA TRP A 65 -5.95 3.42 1.26
C TRP A 65 -5.86 3.79 2.75
N GLU A 66 -5.61 5.06 3.08
CA GLU A 66 -5.60 5.55 4.46
C GLU A 66 -7.00 5.45 5.10
N GLU A 67 -8.05 5.91 4.40
CA GLU A 67 -9.44 5.80 4.84
C GLU A 67 -9.86 4.35 5.03
N PHE A 68 -9.53 3.47 4.08
CA PHE A 68 -9.82 2.05 4.18
C PHE A 68 -9.13 1.42 5.40
N CYS A 69 -7.85 1.70 5.62
CA CYS A 69 -7.11 1.13 6.74
C CYS A 69 -7.63 1.64 8.09
N GLN A 70 -7.99 2.92 8.16
CA GLN A 70 -8.66 3.48 9.35
C GLN A 70 -10.00 2.78 9.59
N PHE A 71 -10.86 2.71 8.57
CA PHE A 71 -12.14 2.02 8.65
C PHE A 71 -11.97 0.57 9.12
N ALA A 72 -11.12 -0.21 8.45
CA ALA A 72 -10.91 -1.62 8.78
C ALA A 72 -10.34 -1.85 10.19
N SER A 73 -9.55 -0.90 10.73
CA SER A 73 -9.01 -1.01 12.09
C SER A 73 -10.07 -0.90 13.20
N GLU A 74 -11.21 -0.26 12.91
CA GLU A 74 -12.29 -0.05 13.88
C GLU A 74 -13.22 -1.27 14.00
N TYR A 75 -13.15 -2.22 13.06
CA TYR A 75 -14.02 -3.40 13.04
C TYR A 75 -13.34 -4.61 13.67
N LYS A 76 -14.10 -5.33 14.49
CA LYS A 76 -13.70 -6.63 15.04
C LYS A 76 -14.14 -7.72 14.09
N PHE A 77 -13.19 -8.32 13.37
CA PHE A 77 -13.39 -9.45 12.46
C PHE A 77 -13.11 -10.79 13.17
#